data_AF-A0A562MEU8-F1
#
_entry.id   AF-A0A562MEU8-F1
#
_cell.length_a   1.000
_cell.length_b   1.000
_cell.length_c   1.000
_cell.angle_alpha   90.00
_cell.angle_beta   90.00
_cell.angle_gamma   90.00
#
_symmetry.space_group_name_H-M   'P 1'
#
loop_
_entity.id
_entity.type
_entity.pdbx_description
1 polymer ?
#
loop_
_entity_poly.entity_id
_entity_poly.type
_entity_poly.pdbx_seq_one_letter_code
_entity_poly.pdbx_strand_id
1 'polypeptide(L)'
;MKFSLVLGMKHMFSNLAVILQNNTFVESDFTLPVPVLLAKFSFLPISSFFPEASSSFSADWLDTVQQSAIRSTLEGFNVGISGDGNPVALLEQAIALTNHALAYSYLGLYYFKIAAYDQAIATFTSAIEQYKEEPFFYASRCLVYRLIDEDEGAFYDYQIAKRLDFNYHSVLEWAENQAELTYFEADNLVIQELESKPKQLSTDEINSLGLEYVHCYSYLKAIGLYSAAIAESDNKDSNLFVFRGSLYLKLTCFELALSDFNQAIALDENRSAAYIFRAKVFESYRNYQSALEDYAKAEEIDRDSSIVYEERASLFERLGNFEEALLDFDRLVTLNPEDFYVYSLRADLNEKLEDLPGALADYSKAIDLNPYYSDLYSYRAAIREKLGDPIGAKADLDKFNELEDE
;
A
#
# COMPACT_ATOMS: atom_id res chain seq x y z
N MET A 1 3.92 -35.33 8.73
CA MET A 1 3.48 -34.45 9.82
C MET A 1 3.09 -33.14 9.17
N LYS A 2 1.82 -33.03 8.75
CA LYS A 2 1.28 -31.85 8.06
C LYS A 2 1.14 -30.74 9.10
N PHE A 3 2.19 -29.96 9.32
CA PHE A 3 2.04 -28.63 9.91
C PHE A 3 1.12 -27.87 8.96
N SER A 4 -0.08 -27.56 9.43
CA SER A 4 -1.09 -26.87 8.64
C SER A 4 -0.57 -25.48 8.29
N LEU A 5 -0.08 -25.30 7.06
CA LEU A 5 0.23 -24.00 6.47
C LEU A 5 -0.93 -22.99 6.67
N VAL A 6 -2.16 -23.49 6.75
CA VAL A 6 -3.37 -22.70 7.00
C VAL A 6 -3.40 -22.04 8.40
N LEU A 7 -2.82 -22.64 9.45
CA LEU A 7 -2.71 -21.99 10.76
C LEU A 7 -1.55 -20.98 10.81
N GLY A 8 -0.44 -21.25 10.09
CA GLY A 8 0.70 -20.34 10.03
C GLY A 8 0.39 -19.05 9.26
N MET A 9 -0.53 -19.12 8.29
CA MET A 9 -0.90 -18.00 7.44
C MET A 9 -1.67 -16.88 8.17
N LYS A 10 -2.60 -17.18 9.08
CA LYS A 10 -3.38 -16.12 9.75
C LYS A 10 -2.54 -15.22 10.67
N HIS A 11 -1.42 -15.73 11.20
CA HIS A 11 -0.48 -14.97 12.01
C HIS A 11 0.52 -14.15 11.18
N MET A 12 0.44 -14.15 9.84
CA MET A 12 1.39 -13.44 8.97
C MET A 12 0.86 -12.13 8.36
N PHE A 13 -0.41 -11.76 8.60
CA PHE A 13 -1.07 -10.68 7.83
C PHE A 13 -1.62 -9.52 8.67
N SER A 14 -1.22 -9.42 9.94
CA SER A 14 -1.51 -8.22 10.72
C SER A 14 -0.21 -7.66 11.25
N ASN A 15 -0.12 -6.34 11.35
CA ASN A 15 0.98 -5.69 12.06
C ASN A 15 1.04 -6.15 13.53
N LEU A 16 -0.07 -6.72 14.04
CA LEU A 16 -0.12 -7.48 15.27
C LEU A 16 0.78 -8.69 15.33
N ALA A 17 1.06 -9.42 14.26
CA ALA A 17 2.06 -10.49 14.27
C ALA A 17 3.38 -10.05 14.91
N VAL A 18 3.77 -8.79 14.68
CA VAL A 18 4.94 -8.13 15.28
C VAL A 18 4.73 -7.89 16.79
N ILE A 19 3.56 -7.40 17.21
CA ILE A 19 3.19 -7.26 18.64
C ILE A 19 3.16 -8.63 19.35
N LEU A 20 2.65 -9.65 18.67
CA LEU A 20 2.34 -10.96 19.23
C LEU A 20 3.56 -11.91 19.26
N GLN A 21 4.62 -11.60 18.49
CA GLN A 21 5.87 -12.37 18.41
C GLN A 21 7.05 -11.74 19.18
N ASN A 22 6.78 -11.04 20.29
CA ASN A 22 7.75 -10.52 21.27
C ASN A 22 8.32 -9.11 21.05
N ASN A 23 7.75 -8.24 20.19
CA ASN A 23 7.99 -6.81 20.34
C ASN A 23 7.10 -6.26 21.45
N THR A 24 7.64 -6.17 22.66
CA THR A 24 7.00 -5.48 23.77
C THR A 24 6.79 -4.02 23.41
N PHE A 25 5.56 -3.52 23.48
CA PHE A 25 5.31 -2.09 23.46
C PHE A 25 6.14 -1.43 24.56
N VAL A 26 6.89 -0.41 24.19
CA VAL A 26 7.51 0.51 25.13
C VAL A 26 6.77 1.83 25.10
N GLU A 27 6.81 2.57 26.19
CA GLU A 27 6.08 3.84 26.30
C GLU A 27 6.50 4.85 25.22
N SER A 28 7.74 4.78 24.75
CA SER A 28 8.24 5.58 23.63
C SER A 28 7.61 5.24 22.27
N ASP A 29 7.01 4.06 22.10
CA ASP A 29 6.35 3.73 20.83
C ASP A 29 5.15 4.64 20.59
N PHE A 30 4.49 5.12 21.65
CA PHE A 30 3.33 6.01 21.56
C PHE A 30 3.67 7.47 21.23
N THR A 31 4.96 7.79 21.13
CA THR A 31 5.42 9.10 20.63
C THR A 31 5.76 9.05 19.14
N LEU A 32 5.67 7.88 18.51
CA LEU A 32 5.87 7.75 17.07
C LEU A 32 4.82 8.57 16.30
N PRO A 33 5.16 9.06 15.09
CA PRO A 33 4.18 9.68 14.21
C PRO A 33 2.97 8.76 13.98
N VAL A 34 1.77 9.33 13.90
CA VAL A 34 0.51 8.60 13.65
C VAL A 34 0.60 7.58 12.50
N PRO A 35 1.15 7.89 11.31
CA PRO A 35 1.24 6.90 10.23
C PRO A 35 2.09 5.69 10.64
N VAL A 36 3.20 5.92 11.36
CA VAL A 36 4.07 4.84 11.87
C VAL A 36 3.35 4.04 12.94
N LEU A 37 2.61 4.69 13.85
CA LEU A 37 1.81 4.01 14.86
C LEU A 37 0.78 3.07 14.25
N LEU A 38 -0.03 3.58 13.31
CA LEU A 38 -1.06 2.80 12.63
C LEU A 38 -0.43 1.67 11.81
N ALA A 39 0.65 1.95 11.08
CA ALA A 39 1.39 0.94 10.32
C ALA A 39 2.02 -0.14 11.21
N LYS A 40 2.47 0.19 12.42
CA LYS A 40 3.09 -0.79 13.32
C LYS A 40 2.09 -1.62 14.09
N PHE A 41 0.95 -1.02 14.44
CA PHE A 41 0.12 -1.55 15.51
C PHE A 41 -1.35 -1.69 15.15
N SER A 42 -1.78 -1.29 13.95
CA SER A 42 -3.16 -1.47 13.46
C SER A 42 -3.22 -2.41 12.26
N PHE A 43 -4.42 -2.82 11.87
CA PHE A 43 -4.68 -3.58 10.65
C PHE A 43 -6.05 -3.20 10.11
N LEU A 44 -6.26 -3.37 8.81
CA LEU A 44 -7.53 -3.06 8.19
C LEU A 44 -8.62 -4.06 8.64
N PRO A 45 -9.90 -3.64 8.66
CA PRO A 45 -11.04 -4.50 9.00
C PRO A 45 -11.31 -5.53 7.89
N ILE A 46 -10.39 -6.50 7.76
CA ILE A 46 -10.45 -7.63 6.83
C ILE A 46 -10.46 -8.90 7.67
N SER A 47 -11.50 -9.72 7.54
CA SER A 47 -11.72 -10.88 8.42
C SER A 47 -10.53 -11.86 8.47
N SER A 48 -9.81 -12.04 7.37
CA SER A 48 -8.63 -12.92 7.32
C SER A 48 -7.42 -12.39 8.09
N PHE A 49 -7.41 -11.11 8.50
CA PHE A 49 -6.35 -10.51 9.30
C PHE A 49 -6.56 -10.70 10.81
N PHE A 50 -7.76 -11.11 11.25
CA PHE A 50 -8.06 -11.30 12.66
C PHE A 50 -7.42 -12.60 13.20
N PRO A 51 -6.80 -12.55 14.39
CA PRO A 51 -6.29 -13.76 15.04
C PRO A 51 -7.45 -14.65 15.53
N GLU A 52 -7.18 -15.95 15.71
CA GLU A 52 -8.17 -16.89 16.26
C GLU A 52 -8.47 -16.58 17.72
N ALA A 53 -9.73 -16.77 18.16
CA ALA A 53 -10.18 -16.42 19.50
C ALA A 53 -9.39 -17.07 20.65
N SER A 54 -8.64 -18.15 20.39
CA SER A 54 -7.80 -18.84 21.38
C SER A 54 -6.44 -18.18 21.61
N SER A 55 -6.07 -17.13 20.88
CA SER A 55 -4.81 -16.42 21.08
C SER A 55 -4.96 -15.40 22.22
N SER A 56 -4.78 -15.86 23.46
CA SER A 56 -4.54 -14.96 24.60
C SER A 56 -3.05 -14.65 24.70
N PHE A 57 -2.72 -13.40 25.00
CA PHE A 57 -1.34 -12.96 25.18
C PHE A 57 -1.10 -12.58 26.64
N SER A 58 0.10 -12.86 27.14
CA SER A 58 0.49 -12.38 28.46
C SER A 58 0.50 -10.86 28.45
N ALA A 59 -0.23 -10.29 29.40
CA ALA A 59 -0.36 -8.86 29.64
C ALA A 59 0.61 -8.37 30.74
N ASP A 60 1.58 -9.20 31.17
CA ASP A 60 2.46 -8.91 32.31
C ASP A 60 3.24 -7.59 32.12
N TRP A 61 3.44 -7.16 30.88
CA TRP A 61 4.10 -5.90 30.54
C TRP A 61 3.18 -4.67 30.65
N LEU A 62 1.84 -4.81 30.64
CA LEU A 62 0.91 -3.67 30.76
C LEU A 62 1.08 -2.95 32.10
N ASP A 63 1.45 -3.68 33.15
CA ASP A 63 1.73 -3.11 34.47
C ASP A 63 2.97 -2.20 34.49
N THR A 64 3.81 -2.26 33.47
CA THR A 64 4.98 -1.38 33.33
C THR A 64 4.67 -0.04 32.66
N VAL A 65 3.51 0.09 31.99
CA VAL A 65 3.08 1.31 31.29
C VAL A 65 2.54 2.33 32.28
N GLN A 66 3.22 3.48 32.43
CA GLN A 66 2.86 4.50 33.42
C GLN A 66 1.72 5.42 32.96
N GLN A 67 1.61 5.66 31.64
CA GLN A 67 0.58 6.53 31.08
C GLN A 67 -0.78 5.85 31.03
N SER A 68 -1.76 6.40 31.76
CA SER A 68 -3.09 5.83 31.91
C SER A 68 -3.85 5.65 30.58
N ALA A 69 -3.78 6.63 29.67
CA ALA A 69 -4.48 6.55 28.39
C ALA A 69 -3.89 5.47 27.46
N ILE A 70 -2.56 5.34 27.45
CA ILE A 70 -1.85 4.28 26.72
C ILE A 70 -2.24 2.92 27.29
N ARG A 71 -2.20 2.79 28.62
CA ARG A 71 -2.61 1.58 29.32
C ARG A 71 -4.05 1.19 28.99
N SER A 72 -5.01 2.14 29.07
CA SER A 72 -6.41 1.89 28.70
C SER A 72 -6.58 1.49 27.24
N THR A 73 -5.81 2.08 26.32
CA THR A 73 -5.83 1.71 24.89
C THR A 73 -5.43 0.24 24.71
N LEU A 74 -4.34 -0.17 25.36
CA LEU A 74 -3.78 -1.51 25.25
C LEU A 74 -4.62 -2.56 25.98
N GLU A 75 -5.14 -2.23 27.17
CA GLU A 75 -6.08 -3.09 27.90
C GLU A 75 -7.37 -3.30 27.10
N GLY A 76 -7.94 -2.22 26.56
CA GLY A 76 -9.12 -2.27 25.70
C GLY A 76 -8.90 -3.12 24.46
N PHE A 77 -7.74 -3.00 23.83
CA PHE A 77 -7.34 -3.84 22.71
C PHE A 77 -7.23 -5.33 23.09
N ASN A 78 -6.52 -5.66 24.18
CA ASN A 78 -6.34 -7.03 24.64
C ASN A 78 -7.69 -7.69 25.00
N VAL A 79 -8.56 -6.96 25.71
CA VAL A 79 -9.92 -7.39 26.04
C VAL A 79 -10.79 -7.56 24.78
N GLY A 80 -10.63 -6.67 23.79
CA GLY A 80 -11.35 -6.75 22.51
C GLY A 80 -10.98 -7.98 21.68
N ILE A 81 -9.72 -8.42 21.76
CA ILE A 81 -9.28 -9.68 21.15
C ILE A 81 -9.85 -10.87 21.91
N SER A 82 -9.64 -10.95 23.23
CA SER A 82 -10.02 -12.11 24.05
C SER A 82 -11.53 -12.30 24.15
N GLY A 83 -12.30 -11.22 24.04
CA GLY A 83 -13.75 -11.23 24.24
C GLY A 83 -14.18 -11.17 25.71
N ASP A 84 -13.23 -11.05 26.65
CA ASP A 84 -13.46 -11.07 28.09
C ASP A 84 -13.40 -9.66 28.70
N GLY A 85 -14.54 -8.97 28.80
CA GLY A 85 -14.65 -7.68 29.47
C GLY A 85 -15.47 -6.64 28.70
N ASN A 86 -15.20 -5.35 28.94
CA ASN A 86 -15.84 -4.24 28.24
C ASN A 86 -14.77 -3.39 27.52
N PRO A 87 -14.35 -3.80 26.30
CA PRO A 87 -13.31 -3.09 25.56
C PRO A 87 -13.77 -1.70 25.12
N VAL A 88 -15.06 -1.52 24.86
CA VAL A 88 -15.65 -0.24 24.44
C VAL A 88 -15.39 0.84 25.49
N ALA A 89 -15.73 0.59 26.76
CA ALA A 89 -15.56 1.57 27.82
C ALA A 89 -14.09 1.99 28.01
N LEU A 90 -13.14 1.04 27.88
CA LEU A 90 -11.71 1.30 27.98
C LEU A 90 -11.19 2.17 26.81
N LEU A 91 -11.63 1.86 25.59
CA LEU A 91 -11.21 2.57 24.38
C LEU A 91 -11.84 3.96 24.28
N GLU A 92 -13.13 4.11 24.62
CA GLU A 92 -13.80 5.41 24.70
C GLU A 92 -13.15 6.31 25.75
N GLN A 93 -12.76 5.75 26.91
CA GLN A 93 -12.01 6.48 27.93
C GLN A 93 -10.65 6.94 27.39
N ALA A 94 -9.92 6.07 26.69
CA ALA A 94 -8.63 6.43 26.10
C ALA A 94 -8.76 7.55 25.05
N ILE A 95 -9.78 7.47 24.19
CA ILE A 95 -10.14 8.51 23.22
C ILE A 95 -10.45 9.82 23.94
N ALA A 96 -11.31 9.81 24.96
CA ALA A 96 -11.67 11.03 25.69
C ALA A 96 -10.48 11.71 26.38
N LEU A 97 -9.45 10.95 26.78
CA LEU A 97 -8.25 11.48 27.43
C LEU A 97 -7.22 12.06 26.46
N THR A 98 -7.05 11.46 25.28
CA THR A 98 -5.89 11.72 24.42
C THR A 98 -6.19 11.83 22.93
N ASN A 99 -7.40 11.50 22.49
CA ASN A 99 -7.76 11.31 21.08
C ASN A 99 -6.82 10.37 20.33
N HIS A 100 -6.18 9.41 21.00
CA HIS A 100 -5.09 8.62 20.40
C HIS A 100 -5.56 7.78 19.19
N ALA A 101 -4.82 7.84 18.08
CA ALA A 101 -5.19 7.17 16.82
C ALA A 101 -5.41 5.65 16.96
N LEU A 102 -4.56 4.96 17.73
CA LEU A 102 -4.74 3.53 18.01
C LEU A 102 -6.04 3.20 18.76
N ALA A 103 -6.52 4.08 19.64
CA ALA A 103 -7.76 3.82 20.36
C ALA A 103 -8.97 3.86 19.40
N TYR A 104 -9.00 4.80 18.45
CA TYR A 104 -9.98 4.82 17.37
C TYR A 104 -9.89 3.57 16.49
N SER A 105 -8.68 3.21 16.07
CA SER A 105 -8.42 2.02 15.24
C SER A 105 -8.97 0.75 15.91
N TYR A 106 -8.59 0.51 17.16
CA TYR A 106 -9.01 -0.67 17.90
C TYR A 106 -10.51 -0.70 18.20
N LEU A 107 -11.12 0.46 18.48
CA LEU A 107 -12.56 0.54 18.73
C LEU A 107 -13.36 0.24 17.46
N GLY A 108 -12.96 0.82 16.33
CA GLY A 108 -13.57 0.56 15.03
C GLY A 108 -13.43 -0.90 14.62
N LEU A 109 -12.24 -1.50 14.80
CA LEU A 109 -11.99 -2.93 14.55
C LEU A 109 -12.80 -3.84 15.47
N TYR A 110 -12.96 -3.48 16.74
CA TYR A 110 -13.80 -4.24 17.66
C TYR A 110 -15.26 -4.23 17.21
N TYR A 111 -15.80 -3.06 16.85
CA TYR A 111 -17.16 -2.94 16.33
C TYR A 111 -17.36 -3.72 15.03
N PHE A 112 -16.40 -3.65 14.11
CA PHE A 112 -16.38 -4.47 12.90
C PHE A 112 -16.44 -5.96 13.23
N LYS A 113 -15.59 -6.44 14.15
CA LYS A 113 -15.51 -7.86 14.56
C LYS A 113 -16.84 -8.40 15.09
N ILE A 114 -17.61 -7.57 15.80
CA ILE A 114 -18.92 -7.96 16.34
C ILE A 114 -20.09 -7.61 15.41
N ALA A 115 -19.81 -7.23 14.16
CA ALA A 115 -20.78 -6.80 13.15
C ALA A 115 -21.65 -5.59 13.56
N ALA A 116 -21.13 -4.71 14.43
CA ALA A 116 -21.73 -3.44 14.81
C ALA A 116 -21.27 -2.33 13.84
N TYR A 117 -21.64 -2.46 12.57
CA TYR A 117 -21.07 -1.64 11.48
C TYR A 117 -21.38 -0.15 11.60
N ASP A 118 -22.57 0.24 12.07
CA ASP A 118 -22.92 1.65 12.30
C ASP A 118 -21.97 2.31 13.30
N GLN A 119 -21.63 1.61 14.38
CA GLN A 119 -20.70 2.07 15.40
C GLN A 119 -19.26 2.10 14.87
N ALA A 120 -18.87 1.12 14.04
CA ALA A 120 -17.57 1.15 13.37
C ALA A 120 -17.44 2.37 12.45
N ILE A 121 -18.44 2.64 11.62
CA ILE A 121 -18.51 3.81 10.73
C ILE A 121 -18.43 5.11 11.54
N ALA A 122 -19.22 5.23 12.61
CA ALA A 122 -19.20 6.42 13.47
C ALA A 122 -17.82 6.64 14.13
N THR A 123 -17.17 5.56 14.55
CA THR A 123 -15.83 5.59 15.13
C THR A 123 -14.79 6.06 14.13
N PHE A 124 -14.75 5.47 12.92
CA PHE A 124 -13.83 5.88 11.88
C PHE A 124 -14.11 7.29 11.35
N THR A 125 -15.38 7.71 11.32
CA THR A 125 -15.75 9.10 11.00
C THR A 125 -15.16 10.08 12.01
N SER A 126 -15.30 9.79 13.30
CA SER A 126 -14.72 10.60 14.37
C SER A 126 -13.18 10.64 14.27
N ALA A 127 -12.56 9.52 13.91
CA ALA A 127 -11.11 9.44 13.69
C ALA A 127 -10.66 10.33 12.52
N ILE A 128 -11.38 10.29 11.39
CA ILE A 128 -11.10 11.11 10.20
C ILE A 128 -11.18 12.60 10.52
N GLU A 129 -12.11 13.04 11.37
CA GLU A 129 -12.18 14.45 11.78
C GLU A 129 -10.91 14.94 12.47
N GLN A 130 -10.25 14.07 13.24
CA GLN A 130 -9.00 14.35 13.95
C GLN A 130 -7.76 14.12 13.06
N TYR A 131 -7.81 13.11 12.20
CA TYR A 131 -6.68 12.57 11.44
C TYR A 131 -6.99 12.56 9.93
N LYS A 132 -7.33 13.74 9.39
CA LYS A 132 -7.82 13.91 8.01
C LYS A 132 -6.87 13.42 6.92
N GLU A 133 -5.57 13.42 7.23
CA GLU A 133 -4.52 13.00 6.30
C GLU A 133 -4.19 11.52 6.42
N GLU A 134 -4.80 10.77 7.35
CA GLU A 134 -4.46 9.36 7.60
C GLU A 134 -5.32 8.41 6.75
N PRO A 135 -4.78 7.83 5.67
CA PRO A 135 -5.52 6.99 4.72
C PRO A 135 -6.13 5.74 5.38
N PHE A 136 -5.50 5.24 6.44
CA PHE A 136 -5.95 4.07 7.18
C PHE A 136 -7.42 4.14 7.60
N PHE A 137 -7.89 5.30 8.08
CA PHE A 137 -9.26 5.42 8.57
C PHE A 137 -10.29 5.48 7.44
N TYR A 138 -9.95 6.10 6.31
CA TYR A 138 -10.79 6.07 5.10
C TYR A 138 -10.86 4.66 4.53
N ALA A 139 -9.71 3.99 4.37
CA ALA A 139 -9.69 2.60 3.89
C ALA A 139 -10.46 1.66 4.82
N SER A 140 -10.36 1.85 6.14
CA SER A 140 -11.12 1.06 7.11
C SER A 140 -12.62 1.29 6.97
N ARG A 141 -13.06 2.54 6.87
CA ARG A 141 -14.48 2.87 6.70
C ARG A 141 -15.03 2.44 5.34
N CYS A 142 -14.24 2.56 4.27
CA CYS A 142 -14.53 2.04 2.93
C CYS A 142 -14.87 0.54 2.97
N LEU A 143 -14.03 -0.27 3.64
CA LEU A 143 -14.26 -1.70 3.80
C LEU A 143 -15.56 -2.01 4.56
N VAL A 144 -15.91 -1.20 5.58
CA VAL A 144 -17.18 -1.36 6.31
C VAL A 144 -18.37 -0.99 5.43
N TYR A 145 -18.29 0.11 4.66
CA TYR A 145 -19.35 0.53 3.74
C TYR A 145 -19.65 -0.54 2.68
N ARG A 146 -18.61 -1.15 2.10
CA ARG A 146 -18.77 -2.26 1.15
C ARG A 146 -19.53 -3.46 1.73
N LEU A 147 -19.40 -3.74 3.04
CA LEU A 147 -20.12 -4.85 3.68
C LEU A 147 -21.61 -4.58 3.91
N ILE A 148 -22.01 -3.32 3.90
CA ILE A 148 -23.42 -2.90 4.07
C ILE A 148 -24.02 -2.38 2.76
N ASP A 149 -23.37 -2.65 1.62
CA ASP A 149 -23.77 -2.24 0.28
C ASP A 149 -23.97 -0.71 0.14
N GLU A 150 -23.13 0.08 0.81
CA GLU A 150 -23.11 1.55 0.71
C GLU A 150 -22.01 1.97 -0.28
N ASP A 151 -22.36 1.98 -1.57
CA ASP A 151 -21.38 2.15 -2.66
C ASP A 151 -20.82 3.58 -2.76
N GLU A 152 -21.63 4.60 -2.48
CA GLU A 152 -21.23 6.01 -2.65
C GLU A 152 -20.14 6.42 -1.65
N GLY A 153 -20.34 6.14 -0.37
CA GLY A 153 -19.34 6.39 0.67
C GLY A 153 -18.14 5.46 0.56
N ALA A 154 -18.32 4.20 0.15
CA ALA A 154 -17.20 3.31 -0.17
C ALA A 154 -16.31 3.89 -1.29
N PHE A 155 -16.91 4.37 -2.38
CA PHE A 155 -16.18 4.98 -3.49
C PHE A 155 -15.48 6.27 -3.06
N TYR A 156 -16.17 7.14 -2.32
CA TYR A 156 -15.60 8.38 -1.80
C TYR A 156 -14.36 8.12 -0.93
N ASP A 157 -14.47 7.20 0.03
CA ASP A 157 -13.36 6.87 0.93
C ASP A 157 -12.20 6.18 0.21
N TYR A 158 -12.49 5.33 -0.78
CA TYR A 158 -11.49 4.71 -1.64
C TYR A 158 -10.65 5.77 -2.37
N GLN A 159 -11.29 6.77 -2.99
CA GLN A 159 -10.57 7.82 -3.71
C GLN A 159 -9.66 8.65 -2.79
N ILE A 160 -10.13 8.93 -1.58
CA ILE A 160 -9.32 9.67 -0.60
C ILE A 160 -8.15 8.82 -0.09
N ALA A 161 -8.40 7.57 0.29
CA ALA A 161 -7.34 6.67 0.77
C ALA A 161 -6.23 6.52 -0.27
N LYS A 162 -6.61 6.23 -1.53
CA LYS A 162 -5.70 6.12 -2.67
C LYS A 162 -4.88 7.41 -2.91
N ARG A 163 -5.53 8.58 -2.80
CA ARG A 163 -4.87 9.88 -3.00
C ARG A 163 -3.85 10.18 -1.90
N LEU A 164 -4.16 9.82 -0.66
CA LEU A 164 -3.28 10.05 0.49
C LEU A 164 -2.09 9.08 0.51
N ASP A 165 -2.33 7.81 0.20
CA ASP A 165 -1.30 6.78 0.02
C ASP A 165 -1.79 5.71 -0.96
N PHE A 166 -1.12 5.63 -2.12
CA PHE A 166 -1.50 4.73 -3.20
C PHE A 166 -1.41 3.25 -2.80
N ASN A 167 -0.64 2.88 -1.76
CA ASN A 167 -0.59 1.50 -1.29
C ASN A 167 -1.98 0.97 -0.85
N TYR A 168 -2.90 1.86 -0.45
CA TYR A 168 -4.27 1.47 -0.12
C TYR A 168 -5.11 1.06 -1.32
N HIS A 169 -4.77 1.52 -2.53
CA HIS A 169 -5.43 1.04 -3.75
C HIS A 169 -5.26 -0.48 -3.90
N SER A 170 -4.03 -0.97 -3.75
CA SER A 170 -3.71 -2.39 -3.92
C SER A 170 -4.43 -3.30 -2.92
N VAL A 171 -4.52 -2.91 -1.64
CA VAL A 171 -5.19 -3.74 -0.62
C VAL A 171 -6.71 -3.70 -0.76
N LEU A 172 -7.29 -2.56 -1.12
CA LEU A 172 -8.74 -2.41 -1.30
C LEU A 172 -9.22 -3.17 -2.54
N GLU A 173 -8.46 -3.11 -3.63
CA GLU A 173 -8.71 -3.89 -4.85
C GLU A 173 -8.55 -5.39 -4.58
N TRP A 174 -7.48 -5.79 -3.87
CA TRP A 174 -7.30 -7.17 -3.45
C TRP A 174 -8.48 -7.69 -2.63
N ALA A 175 -9.00 -6.89 -1.70
CA ALA A 175 -10.13 -7.27 -0.86
C ALA A 175 -11.42 -7.48 -1.68
N GLU A 176 -11.66 -6.69 -2.72
CA GLU A 176 -12.81 -6.84 -3.62
C GLU A 176 -12.76 -8.14 -4.43
N ASN A 177 -11.58 -8.53 -4.88
CA ASN A 177 -11.40 -9.68 -5.77
C ASN A 177 -11.36 -11.04 -5.06
N GLN A 178 -11.53 -11.09 -3.72
CA GLN A 178 -11.40 -12.33 -2.95
C GLN A 178 -12.43 -13.41 -3.32
N ALA A 179 -13.60 -13.02 -3.84
CA ALA A 179 -14.65 -13.98 -4.23
C ALA A 179 -14.33 -14.71 -5.55
N GLU A 180 -13.45 -14.17 -6.39
CA GLU A 180 -13.21 -14.66 -7.76
C GLU A 180 -11.87 -15.41 -7.91
N LEU A 181 -11.04 -15.47 -6.86
CA LEU A 181 -9.71 -16.08 -6.88
C LEU A 181 -9.67 -17.48 -7.52
N THR A 182 -10.63 -18.34 -7.16
CA THR A 182 -10.66 -19.73 -7.65
C THR A 182 -10.90 -19.81 -9.16
N TYR A 183 -11.67 -18.87 -9.70
CA TYR A 183 -11.93 -18.80 -11.14
C TYR A 183 -10.67 -18.38 -11.90
N PHE A 184 -10.01 -17.31 -11.45
CA PHE A 184 -8.78 -16.82 -12.09
C PHE A 184 -7.64 -17.84 -12.07
N GLU A 185 -7.47 -18.57 -10.97
CA GLU A 185 -6.43 -19.59 -10.87
C GLU A 185 -6.70 -20.82 -11.73
N ALA A 186 -7.96 -21.27 -11.80
CA ALA A 186 -8.31 -22.52 -12.47
C ALA A 186 -7.98 -22.51 -13.96
N ASP A 187 -8.06 -21.35 -14.61
CA ASP A 187 -7.77 -21.21 -16.05
C ASP A 187 -6.31 -20.81 -16.35
N ASN A 188 -5.49 -20.58 -15.31
CA ASN A 188 -4.10 -20.18 -15.49
C ASN A 188 -3.19 -21.39 -15.77
N LEU A 189 -2.79 -21.55 -17.04
CA LEU A 189 -1.97 -22.66 -17.51
C LEU A 189 -0.58 -22.73 -16.85
N VAL A 190 0.01 -21.58 -16.51
CA VAL A 190 1.33 -21.53 -15.87
C VAL A 190 1.24 -22.04 -14.43
N ILE A 191 0.19 -21.66 -13.69
CA ILE A 191 -0.09 -22.21 -12.36
C ILE A 191 -0.22 -23.73 -12.44
N GLN A 192 -1.07 -24.24 -13.36
CA GLN A 192 -1.27 -25.67 -13.54
C GLN A 192 0.04 -26.42 -13.84
N GLU A 193 0.86 -25.88 -14.75
CA GLU A 193 2.14 -26.48 -15.11
C GLU A 193 3.09 -26.54 -13.91
N LEU A 194 3.33 -25.40 -13.26
CA LEU A 194 4.34 -25.28 -12.21
C LEU A 194 3.93 -26.02 -10.93
N GLU A 195 2.66 -26.01 -10.53
CA GLU A 195 2.17 -26.79 -9.39
C GLU A 195 2.26 -28.30 -9.62
N SER A 196 2.18 -28.77 -10.87
CA SER A 196 2.25 -30.20 -11.21
C SER A 196 3.66 -30.79 -11.17
N LYS A 197 4.70 -29.94 -11.08
CA LYS A 197 6.10 -30.40 -11.16
C LYS A 197 6.47 -31.26 -9.94
N PRO A 198 7.02 -32.48 -10.13
CA PRO A 198 7.39 -33.38 -9.03
C PRO A 198 8.73 -33.04 -8.36
N LYS A 199 9.43 -31.98 -8.81
CA LYS A 199 10.70 -31.49 -8.25
C LYS A 199 10.54 -30.10 -7.65
N GLN A 200 11.39 -29.76 -6.69
CA GLN A 200 11.50 -28.42 -6.11
C GLN A 200 11.78 -27.40 -7.22
N LEU A 201 10.96 -26.35 -7.28
CA LEU A 201 11.06 -25.28 -8.27
C LEU A 201 12.36 -24.46 -8.07
N SER A 202 12.94 -23.98 -9.16
CA SER A 202 14.01 -22.96 -9.11
C SER A 202 13.47 -21.60 -8.65
N THR A 203 14.34 -20.67 -8.22
CA THR A 203 13.91 -19.29 -7.86
C THR A 203 13.11 -18.64 -8.98
N ASP A 204 13.53 -18.78 -10.23
CA ASP A 204 12.85 -18.16 -11.38
C ASP A 204 11.46 -18.76 -11.60
N GLU A 205 11.30 -20.08 -11.42
CA GLU A 205 10.00 -20.74 -11.49
C GLU A 205 9.12 -20.37 -10.30
N ILE A 206 9.69 -20.21 -9.10
CA ILE A 206 8.99 -19.73 -7.91
C ILE A 206 8.49 -18.31 -8.12
N ASN A 207 9.32 -17.43 -8.69
CA ASN A 207 8.92 -16.06 -9.02
C ASN A 207 7.85 -16.06 -10.10
N SER A 208 8.01 -16.88 -11.15
CA SER A 208 6.99 -16.99 -12.21
C SER A 208 5.64 -17.42 -11.64
N LEU A 209 5.61 -18.49 -10.83
CA LEU A 209 4.40 -18.96 -10.17
C LEU A 209 3.83 -17.91 -9.21
N GLY A 210 4.68 -17.24 -8.45
CA GLY A 210 4.29 -16.18 -7.54
C GLY A 210 3.66 -14.99 -8.27
N LEU A 211 4.21 -14.55 -9.40
CA LEU A 211 3.63 -13.50 -10.23
C LEU A 211 2.27 -13.89 -10.79
N GLU A 212 2.08 -15.14 -11.20
CA GLU A 212 0.76 -15.61 -11.66
C GLU A 212 -0.28 -15.63 -10.53
N TYR A 213 0.12 -16.05 -9.31
CA TYR A 213 -0.77 -15.88 -8.16
C TYR A 213 -1.11 -14.41 -7.91
N VAL A 214 -0.17 -13.49 -8.13
CA VAL A 214 -0.43 -12.05 -8.02
C VAL A 214 -1.41 -11.57 -9.08
N HIS A 215 -1.27 -11.99 -10.34
CA HIS A 215 -2.24 -11.70 -11.39
C HIS A 215 -3.65 -12.22 -11.07
N CYS A 216 -3.75 -13.34 -10.34
CA CYS A 216 -5.02 -13.88 -9.87
C CYS A 216 -5.50 -13.31 -8.52
N TYR A 217 -4.88 -12.25 -7.98
CA TYR A 217 -5.13 -11.68 -6.63
C TYR A 217 -4.89 -12.65 -5.45
N SER A 218 -4.26 -13.80 -5.70
CA SER A 218 -3.90 -14.83 -4.72
C SER A 218 -2.62 -14.48 -3.94
N TYR A 219 -2.55 -13.26 -3.42
CA TYR A 219 -1.37 -12.72 -2.73
C TYR A 219 -0.93 -13.58 -1.55
N LEU A 220 -1.88 -14.16 -0.80
CA LEU A 220 -1.56 -15.02 0.35
C LEU A 220 -0.86 -16.32 -0.08
N LYS A 221 -1.25 -16.91 -1.22
CA LYS A 221 -0.56 -18.08 -1.78
C LYS A 221 0.85 -17.72 -2.22
N ALA A 222 1.02 -16.58 -2.92
CA ALA A 222 2.35 -16.10 -3.31
C ALA A 222 3.26 -15.85 -2.10
N ILE A 223 2.74 -15.22 -1.04
CA ILE A 223 3.48 -15.02 0.22
C ILE A 223 3.87 -16.36 0.86
N GLY A 224 2.94 -17.32 0.88
CA GLY A 224 3.21 -18.68 1.36
C GLY A 224 4.29 -19.39 0.55
N LEU A 225 4.24 -19.27 -0.77
CA LEU A 225 5.22 -19.82 -1.70
C LEU A 225 6.61 -19.24 -1.44
N TYR A 226 6.75 -17.91 -1.41
CA TYR A 226 8.04 -17.27 -1.13
C TYR A 226 8.54 -17.59 0.29
N SER A 227 7.66 -17.68 1.28
CA SER A 227 8.04 -18.04 2.65
C SER A 227 8.58 -19.47 2.73
N ALA A 228 7.97 -20.42 2.03
CA ALA A 228 8.48 -21.78 1.93
C ALA A 228 9.85 -21.81 1.24
N ALA A 229 10.00 -21.09 0.13
CA ALA A 229 11.26 -20.99 -0.61
C ALA A 229 12.39 -20.39 0.25
N ILE A 230 12.10 -19.31 1.00
CA ILE A 230 13.05 -18.69 1.93
C ILE A 230 13.48 -19.67 3.02
N ALA A 231 12.55 -20.47 3.56
CA ALA A 231 12.83 -21.46 4.60
C ALA A 231 13.62 -22.68 4.09
N GLU A 232 13.46 -23.06 2.82
CA GLU A 232 14.15 -24.20 2.20
C GLU A 232 15.52 -23.83 1.63
N SER A 233 15.68 -22.61 1.10
CA SER A 233 16.97 -22.10 0.67
C SER A 233 17.84 -21.88 1.92
N ASP A 234 19.15 -22.17 1.84
CA ASP A 234 20.13 -21.77 2.87
C ASP A 234 20.33 -20.24 2.87
N ASN A 235 19.24 -19.47 2.99
CA ASN A 235 19.13 -18.02 3.25
C ASN A 235 20.05 -17.12 2.41
N LYS A 236 19.99 -17.22 1.07
CA LYS A 236 20.92 -16.44 0.20
C LYS A 236 20.31 -15.72 -0.99
N ASP A 237 19.07 -15.99 -1.38
CA ASP A 237 18.48 -15.26 -2.51
C ASP A 237 17.72 -14.03 -2.01
N SER A 238 18.38 -12.87 -2.13
CA SER A 238 17.79 -11.59 -1.74
C SER A 238 16.50 -11.27 -2.51
N ASN A 239 16.29 -11.83 -3.70
CA ASN A 239 15.08 -11.58 -4.48
C ASN A 239 13.83 -12.14 -3.82
N LEU A 240 13.91 -13.31 -3.17
CA LEU A 240 12.75 -13.90 -2.51
C LEU A 240 12.19 -12.99 -1.41
N PHE A 241 13.08 -12.30 -0.69
CA PHE A 241 12.70 -11.28 0.29
C PHE A 241 12.10 -10.05 -0.38
N VAL A 242 12.65 -9.57 -1.50
CA VAL A 242 12.04 -8.46 -2.26
C VAL A 242 10.64 -8.83 -2.74
N PHE A 243 10.46 -10.03 -3.32
CA PHE A 243 9.16 -10.47 -3.83
C PHE A 243 8.13 -10.59 -2.71
N ARG A 244 8.46 -11.23 -1.59
CA ARG A 244 7.55 -11.33 -0.45
C ARG A 244 7.28 -9.97 0.20
N GLY A 245 8.32 -9.16 0.39
CA GLY A 245 8.21 -7.80 0.92
C GLY A 245 7.31 -6.90 0.07
N SER A 246 7.37 -7.01 -1.26
CA SER A 246 6.48 -6.25 -2.15
C SER A 246 5.00 -6.61 -1.98
N LEU A 247 4.70 -7.86 -1.62
CA LEU A 247 3.33 -8.30 -1.34
C LEU A 247 2.86 -7.86 0.04
N TYR A 248 3.75 -7.87 1.03
CA TYR A 248 3.45 -7.23 2.32
C TYR A 248 3.18 -5.73 2.15
N LEU A 249 3.94 -5.02 1.31
CA LEU A 249 3.68 -3.62 0.98
C LEU A 249 2.30 -3.44 0.32
N LYS A 250 1.96 -4.25 -0.68
CA LYS A 250 0.63 -4.24 -1.34
C LYS A 250 -0.53 -4.50 -0.38
N LEU A 251 -0.30 -5.29 0.68
CA LEU A 251 -1.27 -5.56 1.74
C LEU A 251 -1.18 -4.58 2.91
N THR A 252 -0.41 -3.48 2.78
CA THR A 252 -0.18 -2.46 3.84
C THR A 252 0.41 -3.03 5.14
N CYS A 253 1.05 -4.20 5.05
CA CYS A 253 1.79 -4.87 6.13
C CYS A 253 3.22 -4.31 6.21
N PHE A 254 3.35 -3.01 6.47
CA PHE A 254 4.57 -2.24 6.28
C PHE A 254 5.76 -2.74 7.11
N GLU A 255 5.55 -3.22 8.34
CA GLU A 255 6.65 -3.74 9.18
C GLU A 255 7.24 -5.05 8.64
N LEU A 256 6.39 -5.93 8.11
CA LEU A 256 6.85 -7.17 7.47
C LEU A 256 7.58 -6.86 6.16
N ALA A 257 7.07 -5.91 5.38
CA ALA A 257 7.74 -5.42 4.18
C ALA A 257 9.12 -4.82 4.50
N LEU A 258 9.21 -3.94 5.50
CA LEU A 258 10.45 -3.32 5.96
C LEU A 258 11.46 -4.37 6.43
N SER A 259 11.02 -5.35 7.20
CA SER A 259 11.85 -6.48 7.65
C SER A 259 12.45 -7.24 6.46
N ASP A 260 11.63 -7.55 5.46
CA ASP A 260 12.08 -8.27 4.26
C ASP A 260 13.04 -7.43 3.41
N PHE A 261 12.77 -6.15 3.19
CA PHE A 261 13.70 -5.30 2.41
C PHE A 261 15.03 -5.09 3.14
N ASN A 262 15.02 -4.96 4.48
CA ASN A 262 16.24 -4.92 5.27
C ASN A 262 17.04 -6.23 5.14
N GLN A 263 16.36 -7.38 5.18
CA GLN A 263 17.02 -8.67 5.00
C GLN A 263 17.57 -8.85 3.58
N ALA A 264 16.84 -8.37 2.56
CA ALA A 264 17.31 -8.38 1.16
C ALA A 264 18.60 -7.55 1.01
N ILE A 265 18.64 -6.34 1.58
CA ILE A 265 19.82 -5.46 1.57
C ILE A 265 20.99 -6.07 2.35
N ALA A 266 20.72 -6.73 3.48
CA ALA A 266 21.76 -7.40 4.27
C ALA A 266 22.39 -8.59 3.52
N LEU A 267 21.63 -9.26 2.66
CA LEU A 267 22.12 -10.35 1.80
C LEU A 267 22.85 -9.83 0.55
N ASP A 268 22.37 -8.72 -0.02
CA ASP A 268 22.93 -8.09 -1.21
C ASP A 268 22.73 -6.57 -1.17
N GLU A 269 23.80 -5.86 -0.83
CA GLU A 269 23.80 -4.39 -0.76
C GLU A 269 23.65 -3.70 -2.12
N ASN A 270 23.76 -4.45 -3.23
CA ASN A 270 23.55 -3.95 -4.59
C ASN A 270 22.16 -4.33 -5.12
N ARG A 271 21.23 -4.74 -4.24
CA ARG A 271 19.85 -5.04 -4.62
C ARG A 271 19.03 -3.74 -4.76
N SER A 272 19.11 -3.08 -5.92
CA SER A 272 18.40 -1.82 -6.19
C SER A 272 16.91 -1.87 -5.84
N ALA A 273 16.21 -2.95 -6.21
CA ALA A 273 14.78 -3.10 -5.94
C ALA A 273 14.44 -3.07 -4.43
N ALA A 274 15.33 -3.57 -3.56
CA ALA A 274 15.09 -3.56 -2.12
C ALA A 274 15.09 -2.13 -1.56
N TYR A 275 15.99 -1.27 -2.05
CA TYR A 275 16.01 0.15 -1.68
C TYR A 275 14.78 0.88 -2.19
N ILE A 276 14.38 0.67 -3.46
CA ILE A 276 13.17 1.27 -4.05
C ILE A 276 11.94 0.93 -3.19
N PHE A 277 11.69 -0.35 -2.91
CA PHE A 277 10.49 -0.73 -2.16
C PHE A 277 10.58 -0.34 -0.68
N ARG A 278 11.77 -0.26 -0.08
CA ARG A 278 11.93 0.26 1.28
C ARG A 278 11.66 1.77 1.34
N ALA A 279 12.03 2.53 0.32
CA ALA A 279 11.67 3.94 0.20
C ALA A 279 10.15 4.12 0.21
N LYS A 280 9.40 3.29 -0.52
CA LYS A 280 7.93 3.30 -0.51
C LYS A 280 7.33 3.04 0.88
N VAL A 281 7.95 2.18 1.70
CA VAL A 281 7.54 2.02 3.11
C VAL A 281 7.82 3.31 3.90
N PHE A 282 8.98 3.93 3.71
CA PHE A 282 9.30 5.19 4.37
C PHE A 282 8.38 6.35 3.96
N GLU A 283 7.90 6.37 2.71
CA GLU A 283 6.88 7.30 2.28
C GLU A 283 5.56 7.11 3.02
N SER A 284 5.08 5.88 3.18
CA SER A 284 3.90 5.58 4.01
C SER A 284 4.11 6.01 5.46
N TYR A 285 5.35 6.03 5.95
CA TYR A 285 5.71 6.54 7.29
C TYR A 285 5.86 8.06 7.33
N ARG A 286 5.73 8.74 6.19
CA ARG A 286 6.08 10.15 5.98
C ARG A 286 7.52 10.49 6.37
N ASN A 287 8.40 9.49 6.35
CA ASN A 287 9.84 9.66 6.54
C ASN A 287 10.51 9.89 5.18
N TYR A 288 10.18 11.02 4.56
CA TYR A 288 10.62 11.33 3.19
C TYR A 288 12.13 11.46 3.05
N GLN A 289 12.84 11.85 4.11
CA GLN A 289 14.29 11.91 4.10
C GLN A 289 14.92 10.52 3.88
N SER A 290 14.48 9.51 4.65
CA SER A 290 14.98 8.15 4.46
C SER A 290 14.52 7.54 3.13
N ALA A 291 13.33 7.92 2.63
CA ALA A 291 12.90 7.50 1.29
C ALA A 291 13.83 8.05 0.19
N LEU A 292 14.16 9.35 0.24
CA LEU A 292 15.06 9.99 -0.71
C LEU A 292 16.49 9.42 -0.65
N GLU A 293 16.99 9.09 0.55
CA GLU A 293 18.27 8.41 0.73
C GLU A 293 18.29 7.02 0.07
N ASP A 294 17.21 6.25 0.22
CA ASP A 294 17.09 4.94 -0.43
C ASP A 294 16.95 5.05 -1.95
N TYR A 295 16.20 6.03 -2.47
CA TYR A 295 16.16 6.27 -3.92
C TYR A 295 17.52 6.70 -4.48
N ALA A 296 18.24 7.57 -3.78
CA ALA A 296 19.60 7.93 -4.16
C ALA A 296 20.53 6.70 -4.17
N LYS A 297 20.38 5.80 -3.19
CA LYS A 297 21.16 4.55 -3.16
C LYS A 297 20.80 3.61 -4.31
N ALA A 298 19.52 3.50 -4.64
CA ALA A 298 19.05 2.72 -5.79
C ALA A 298 19.62 3.26 -7.11
N GLU A 299 19.63 4.58 -7.30
CA GLU A 299 20.25 5.25 -8.46
C GLU A 299 21.77 5.00 -8.54
N GLU A 300 22.49 5.02 -7.41
CA GLU A 300 23.92 4.71 -7.39
C GLU A 300 24.22 3.30 -7.90
N ILE A 301 23.34 2.35 -7.59
CA ILE A 301 23.44 0.94 -7.97
C ILE A 301 23.06 0.75 -9.45
N ASP A 302 21.94 1.35 -9.88
CA ASP A 302 21.44 1.27 -11.25
C ASP A 302 20.96 2.65 -11.74
N ARG A 303 21.82 3.30 -12.53
CA ARG A 303 21.57 4.65 -13.10
C ARG A 303 20.60 4.66 -14.27
N ASP A 304 20.22 3.51 -14.79
CA ASP A 304 19.29 3.39 -15.91
C ASP A 304 17.93 2.80 -15.45
N SER A 305 17.74 2.65 -14.13
CA SER A 305 16.47 2.20 -13.54
C SER A 305 15.40 3.27 -13.64
N SER A 306 14.49 3.10 -14.59
CA SER A 306 13.35 4.02 -14.79
C SER A 306 12.47 4.13 -13.55
N ILE A 307 12.25 3.01 -12.85
CA ILE A 307 11.40 2.96 -11.64
C ILE A 307 11.94 3.91 -10.55
N VAL A 308 13.26 4.04 -10.40
CA VAL A 308 13.84 4.95 -9.39
C VAL A 308 13.45 6.39 -9.69
N TYR A 309 13.61 6.81 -10.95
CA TYR A 309 13.31 8.17 -11.38
C TYR A 309 11.81 8.47 -11.32
N GLU A 310 10.95 7.52 -11.69
CA GLU A 310 9.50 7.68 -11.62
C GLU A 310 9.00 7.87 -10.18
N GLU A 311 9.40 6.95 -9.28
CA GLU A 311 8.94 6.97 -7.90
C GLU A 311 9.50 8.19 -7.14
N ARG A 312 10.77 8.57 -7.41
CA ARG A 312 11.38 9.75 -6.80
C ARG A 312 10.80 11.06 -7.34
N ALA A 313 10.53 11.16 -8.65
CA ALA A 313 9.85 12.32 -9.22
C ALA A 313 8.46 12.52 -8.61
N SER A 314 7.68 11.43 -8.51
CA SER A 314 6.35 11.44 -7.87
C SER A 314 6.40 11.85 -6.39
N LEU A 315 7.45 11.44 -5.66
CA LEU A 315 7.69 11.92 -4.30
C LEU A 315 8.02 13.42 -4.28
N PHE A 316 8.95 13.89 -5.11
CA PHE A 316 9.29 15.31 -5.19
C PHE A 316 8.09 16.17 -5.54
N GLU A 317 7.27 15.73 -6.50
CA GLU A 317 6.03 16.42 -6.89
C GLU A 317 5.05 16.55 -5.72
N ARG A 318 4.81 15.47 -4.95
CA ARG A 318 3.95 15.52 -3.76
C ARG A 318 4.51 16.43 -2.66
N LEU A 319 5.83 16.58 -2.58
CA LEU A 319 6.49 17.50 -1.66
C LEU A 319 6.53 18.95 -2.17
N GLY A 320 6.10 19.20 -3.42
CA GLY A 320 6.16 20.51 -4.07
C GLY A 320 7.55 20.89 -4.61
N ASN A 321 8.49 19.94 -4.64
CA ASN A 321 9.85 20.10 -5.16
C ASN A 321 9.85 19.87 -6.69
N PHE A 322 9.14 20.73 -7.43
CA PHE A 322 8.88 20.51 -8.85
C PHE A 322 10.13 20.59 -9.73
N GLU A 323 11.15 21.36 -9.35
CA GLU A 323 12.40 21.43 -10.12
C GLU A 323 13.18 20.10 -10.06
N GLU A 324 13.27 19.49 -8.87
CA GLU A 324 13.88 18.18 -8.70
C GLU A 324 13.08 17.07 -9.38
N ALA A 325 11.75 17.13 -9.31
CA ALA A 325 10.88 16.20 -10.05
C ALA A 325 11.12 16.29 -11.57
N LEU A 326 11.33 17.50 -12.10
CA LEU A 326 11.54 17.71 -13.53
C LEU A 326 12.85 17.07 -14.00
N LEU A 327 13.92 17.15 -13.20
CA LEU A 327 15.19 16.49 -13.52
C LEU A 327 15.03 14.96 -13.65
N ASP A 328 14.25 14.36 -12.76
CA ASP A 328 13.98 12.92 -12.81
C ASP A 328 13.06 12.55 -13.98
N PHE A 329 12.03 13.35 -14.30
CA PHE A 329 11.20 13.12 -15.48
C PHE A 329 11.96 13.34 -16.80
N ASP A 330 12.88 14.29 -16.88
CA ASP A 330 13.77 14.46 -18.03
C ASP A 330 14.66 13.23 -18.24
N ARG A 331 15.15 12.64 -17.14
CA ARG A 331 15.92 11.40 -17.17
C ARG A 331 15.05 10.23 -17.63
N LEU A 332 13.81 10.13 -17.15
CA LEU A 332 12.84 9.13 -17.60
C LEU A 332 12.55 9.19 -19.09
N VAL A 333 12.29 10.39 -19.62
CA VAL A 333 12.06 10.59 -21.06
C VAL A 333 13.29 10.20 -21.89
N THR A 334 14.49 10.42 -21.35
CA THR A 334 15.75 9.99 -22.00
C THR A 334 15.91 8.47 -22.00
N LEU A 335 15.49 7.80 -20.92
CA LEU A 335 15.57 6.33 -20.79
C LEU A 335 14.49 5.63 -21.62
N ASN A 336 13.29 6.21 -21.71
CA ASN A 336 12.11 5.62 -22.36
C ASN A 336 11.51 6.56 -23.44
N PRO A 337 12.24 6.85 -24.54
CA PRO A 337 11.81 7.84 -25.53
C PRO A 337 10.57 7.45 -26.35
N GLU A 338 10.14 6.19 -26.27
CA GLU A 338 8.98 5.65 -26.99
C GLU A 338 7.80 5.35 -26.05
N ASP A 339 7.92 5.65 -24.76
CA ASP A 339 6.83 5.48 -23.81
C ASP A 339 6.01 6.77 -23.74
N PHE A 340 4.76 6.73 -24.20
CA PHE A 340 3.89 7.91 -24.15
C PHE A 340 3.62 8.37 -22.71
N TYR A 341 3.63 7.44 -21.75
CA TYR A 341 3.27 7.70 -20.37
C TYR A 341 4.27 8.65 -19.69
N VAL A 342 5.57 8.45 -19.93
CA VAL A 342 6.61 9.33 -19.36
C VAL A 342 6.51 10.77 -19.87
N TYR A 343 6.05 10.96 -21.12
CA TYR A 343 5.77 12.30 -21.63
C TYR A 343 4.54 12.92 -20.97
N SER A 344 3.46 12.16 -20.74
CA SER A 344 2.30 12.68 -20.00
C SER A 344 2.65 13.09 -18.57
N LEU A 345 3.46 12.29 -17.86
CA LEU A 345 3.93 12.62 -16.51
C LEU A 345 4.73 13.94 -16.48
N ARG A 346 5.65 14.12 -17.44
CA ARG A 346 6.41 15.37 -17.55
C ARG A 346 5.52 16.55 -17.96
N ALA A 347 4.52 16.33 -18.81
CA ALA A 347 3.57 17.37 -19.20
C ALA A 347 2.76 17.89 -18.01
N ASP A 348 2.27 16.98 -17.15
CA ASP A 348 1.57 17.33 -15.90
C ASP A 348 2.45 18.17 -14.97
N LEU A 349 3.73 17.80 -14.85
CA LEU A 349 4.66 18.59 -14.05
C LEU A 349 4.95 19.97 -14.68
N ASN A 350 5.13 20.03 -15.99
CA ASN A 350 5.33 21.29 -16.72
C ASN A 350 4.13 22.22 -16.56
N GLU A 351 2.90 21.69 -16.54
CA GLU A 351 1.70 22.47 -16.22
C GLU A 351 1.77 23.06 -14.80
N LYS A 352 2.20 22.28 -13.81
CA LYS A 352 2.37 22.75 -12.41
C LYS A 352 3.46 23.81 -12.27
N LEU A 353 4.50 23.74 -13.12
CA LEU A 353 5.56 24.74 -13.23
C LEU A 353 5.16 25.99 -14.06
N GLU A 354 3.91 26.04 -14.54
CA GLU A 354 3.41 27.07 -15.47
C GLU A 354 4.14 27.12 -16.83
N ASP A 355 4.93 26.11 -17.19
CA ASP A 355 5.49 25.92 -18.53
C ASP A 355 4.46 25.27 -19.46
N LEU A 356 3.41 26.04 -19.77
CA LEU A 356 2.35 25.60 -20.67
C LEU A 356 2.85 25.22 -22.08
N PRO A 357 3.83 25.92 -22.69
CA PRO A 357 4.43 25.48 -23.95
C PRO A 357 5.14 24.12 -23.84
N GLY A 358 5.87 23.86 -22.75
CA GLY A 358 6.50 22.57 -22.46
C GLY A 358 5.46 21.45 -22.32
N ALA A 359 4.41 21.69 -21.51
CA ALA A 359 3.31 20.74 -21.33
C ALA A 359 2.61 20.42 -22.66
N LEU A 360 2.34 21.45 -23.49
CA LEU A 360 1.73 21.26 -24.82
C LEU A 360 2.60 20.38 -25.73
N ALA A 361 3.92 20.60 -25.71
CA ALA A 361 4.86 19.83 -26.51
C ALA A 361 4.91 18.36 -26.08
N ASP A 362 4.97 18.11 -24.77
CA ASP A 362 5.00 16.76 -24.22
C ASP A 362 3.68 16.01 -24.44
N TYR A 363 2.54 16.64 -24.22
CA TYR A 363 1.25 16.02 -24.55
C TYR A 363 1.11 15.73 -26.04
N SER A 364 1.65 16.59 -26.90
CA SER A 364 1.65 16.31 -28.35
C SER A 364 2.53 15.11 -28.69
N LYS A 365 3.71 14.99 -28.08
CA LYS A 365 4.59 13.83 -28.25
C LYS A 365 3.96 12.54 -27.69
N ALA A 366 3.27 12.61 -26.56
CA ALA A 366 2.52 11.48 -26.00
C ALA A 366 1.43 11.00 -26.97
N ILE A 367 0.66 11.93 -27.56
CA ILE A 367 -0.38 11.62 -28.57
C ILE A 367 0.25 11.00 -29.83
N ASP A 368 1.38 11.51 -30.29
CA ASP A 368 2.08 10.95 -31.45
C ASP A 368 2.51 9.49 -31.21
N LEU A 369 2.89 9.15 -29.97
CA LEU A 369 3.28 7.79 -29.56
C LEU A 369 2.07 6.88 -29.32
N ASN A 370 1.00 7.40 -28.73
CA ASN A 370 -0.24 6.65 -28.49
C ASN A 370 -1.49 7.47 -28.87
N PRO A 371 -1.89 7.46 -30.16
CA PRO A 371 -2.99 8.29 -30.65
C PRO A 371 -4.39 7.80 -30.24
N TYR A 372 -4.49 6.64 -29.58
CA TYR A 372 -5.74 6.02 -29.15
C TYR A 372 -6.02 6.20 -27.66
N TYR A 373 -5.08 6.74 -26.88
CA TYR A 373 -5.33 7.07 -25.48
C TYR A 373 -6.09 8.40 -25.41
N SER A 374 -7.42 8.31 -25.35
CA SER A 374 -8.36 9.42 -25.38
C SER A 374 -7.99 10.54 -24.40
N ASP A 375 -7.68 10.17 -23.16
CA ASP A 375 -7.32 11.09 -22.07
C ASP A 375 -6.26 12.13 -22.46
N LEU A 376 -5.26 11.77 -23.26
CA LEU A 376 -4.21 12.73 -23.68
C LEU A 376 -4.78 13.92 -24.44
N TYR A 377 -5.85 13.72 -25.21
CA TYR A 377 -6.50 14.80 -25.93
C TYR A 377 -7.24 15.72 -24.94
N SER A 378 -7.92 15.17 -23.94
CA SER A 378 -8.57 16.00 -22.91
C SER A 378 -7.55 16.83 -22.12
N TYR A 379 -6.40 16.22 -21.77
CA TYR A 379 -5.31 16.90 -21.08
C TYR A 379 -4.69 17.99 -21.95
N ARG A 380 -4.37 17.70 -23.23
CA ARG A 380 -3.84 18.69 -24.15
C ARG A 380 -4.83 19.82 -24.43
N ALA A 381 -6.13 19.53 -24.49
CA ALA A 381 -7.16 20.54 -24.65
C ALA A 381 -7.14 21.55 -23.49
N ALA A 382 -7.02 21.08 -22.24
CA ALA A 382 -6.91 21.95 -21.08
C ALA A 382 -5.69 22.88 -21.17
N ILE A 383 -4.54 22.39 -21.63
CA ILE A 383 -3.35 23.21 -21.87
C ILE A 383 -3.59 24.24 -22.98
N ARG A 384 -4.21 23.85 -24.10
CA ARG A 384 -4.55 24.76 -25.20
C ARG A 384 -5.51 25.87 -24.78
N GLU A 385 -6.50 25.58 -23.92
CA GLU A 385 -7.37 26.60 -23.35
C GLU A 385 -6.59 27.62 -22.52
N LYS A 386 -5.69 27.16 -21.65
CA LYS A 386 -4.82 28.04 -20.85
C LYS A 386 -3.91 28.91 -21.72
N LEU A 387 -3.48 28.40 -22.87
CA LEU A 387 -2.70 29.14 -23.87
C LEU A 387 -3.55 30.05 -24.79
N GLY A 388 -4.88 30.04 -24.66
CA GLY A 388 -5.76 30.86 -25.49
C GLY A 388 -5.99 30.33 -26.91
N ASP A 389 -5.86 29.01 -27.12
CA ASP A 389 -6.21 28.31 -28.36
C ASP A 389 -7.51 27.49 -28.23
N PRO A 390 -8.69 28.15 -28.21
CA PRO A 390 -9.97 27.45 -28.06
C PRO A 390 -10.33 26.61 -29.29
N ILE A 391 -9.75 26.89 -30.46
CA ILE A 391 -10.00 26.11 -31.69
C ILE A 391 -9.29 24.76 -31.58
N GLY A 392 -8.01 24.76 -31.20
CA GLY A 392 -7.26 23.54 -30.98
C GLY A 392 -7.77 22.75 -29.78
N ALA A 393 -8.19 23.41 -28.69
CA ALA A 393 -8.79 22.73 -27.54
C ALA A 393 -10.08 22.01 -27.93
N LYS A 394 -10.97 22.68 -28.68
CA LYS A 394 -12.19 22.05 -29.19
C LYS A 394 -11.88 20.85 -30.08
N ALA A 395 -10.91 20.95 -30.98
CA ALA A 395 -10.54 19.83 -31.85
C ALA A 395 -10.04 18.62 -31.06
N ASP A 396 -9.28 18.83 -29.99
CA ASP A 396 -8.84 17.75 -29.10
C ASP A 396 -10.02 17.14 -28.33
N LEU A 397 -10.94 17.95 -27.80
CA LEU A 397 -12.15 17.43 -27.12
C LEU A 397 -13.07 16.67 -28.08
N ASP A 398 -13.21 17.12 -29.33
CA ASP A 398 -13.96 16.40 -30.35
C ASP A 398 -13.32 15.02 -30.59
N LYS A 399 -11.98 14.93 -30.62
CA LYS A 399 -11.26 13.65 -30.77
C LYS A 399 -11.32 12.75 -29.52
N PHE A 400 -11.30 13.33 -28.32
CA PHE A 400 -11.54 12.60 -27.07
C PHE A 400 -12.90 11.89 -27.14
N ASN A 401 -13.98 12.61 -27.45
CA ASN A 401 -15.32 12.02 -27.53
C ASN A 401 -15.42 10.95 -28.63
N GLU A 402 -14.78 11.17 -29.80
CA GLU A 402 -14.73 10.17 -30.87
C GLU A 402 -14.13 8.84 -30.40
N LEU A 403 -13.08 8.87 -29.57
CA LEU A 403 -12.42 7.67 -29.05
C LEU A 403 -13.18 7.01 -27.90
N GLU A 404 -13.92 7.77 -27.09
CA GLU A 404 -14.77 7.24 -26.00
C GLU A 404 -16.07 6.61 -26.52
N ASP A 405 -16.53 7.02 -27.71
CA ASP A 405 -17.73 6.48 -28.36
C ASP A 405 -17.48 5.17 -29.15
N GLU A 406 -16.21 4.80 -29.37
CA GLU A 406 -15.75 3.58 -30.08
C GLU A 406 -15.53 2.39 -29.13
#